data_AF-A8HJW2-F1
#
_entry.id   AF-A8HJW2-F1
#
_cell.length_a   1.000
_cell.length_b   1.000
_cell.length_c   1.000
_cell.angle_alpha   90.00
_cell.angle_beta   90.00
_cell.angle_gamma   90.00
#
_symmetry.space_group_name_H-M   'P 1'
#
loop_
_entity.id
_entity.type
_entity.pdbx_description
1 polymer ?
#
loop_
_entity_poly.entity_id
_entity_poly.type
_entity_poly.pdbx_seq_one_letter_code
_entity_poly.pdbx_strand_id
1 'polypeptide(L)'
;HSFYQLVHQGTKLIPADFLAPATSHNPIADSKHHRILLSNFFAQPEALAFGKTEEEVRKELGSGASEALVKSKVFEGNRPSNSIMFPLLTPRTLGALIALYEHKIFTQGVIWGINSFGMLDVV
;
A
#
# COMPACT_ATOMS: atom_id res chain seq x y z
N HIS A 1 -7.72 9.36 0.78
CA HIS A 1 -7.67 9.88 2.17
C HIS A 1 -8.82 9.33 2.99
N SER A 2 -8.71 8.11 3.51
CA SER A 2 -9.78 7.49 4.31
C SER A 2 -9.19 6.77 5.51
N PHE A 3 -8.60 5.60 5.31
CA PHE A 3 -8.17 4.72 6.41
C PHE A 3 -6.64 4.65 6.62
N TYR A 4 -5.84 5.36 5.82
CA TYR A 4 -4.37 5.29 5.87
C TYR A 4 -3.79 5.78 7.20
N GLN A 5 -4.52 6.64 7.92
CA GLN A 5 -4.16 7.02 9.29
C GLN A 5 -4.05 5.80 10.20
N LEU A 6 -5.03 4.88 10.13
CA LEU A 6 -5.03 3.63 10.89
C LEU A 6 -3.94 2.68 10.39
N VAL A 7 -3.69 2.63 9.09
CA VAL A 7 -2.64 1.77 8.51
C VAL A 7 -1.26 2.20 9.01
N HIS A 8 -1.00 3.49 9.14
CA HIS A 8 0.29 4.04 9.53
C HIS A 8 0.53 4.12 11.05
N GLN A 9 -0.48 4.51 11.83
CA GLN A 9 -0.35 4.78 13.27
C GLN A 9 -1.31 3.95 14.14
N GLY A 10 -2.10 3.06 13.55
CA GLY A 10 -2.95 2.14 14.30
C GLY A 10 -2.14 1.00 14.92
N THR A 11 -2.75 0.32 15.88
CA THR A 11 -2.12 -0.76 16.67
C THR A 11 -2.13 -2.13 15.96
N LYS A 12 -2.66 -2.20 14.74
CA LYS A 12 -2.74 -3.44 13.95
C LYS A 12 -1.70 -3.43 12.85
N LEU A 13 -1.03 -4.56 12.68
CA LEU A 13 -0.21 -4.84 11.51
C LEU A 13 -1.15 -5.22 10.35
N ILE A 14 -1.09 -4.45 9.26
CA ILE A 14 -1.92 -4.67 8.07
C ILE A 14 -0.97 -4.76 6.87
N PRO A 15 -0.64 -5.98 6.40
CA PRO A 15 0.08 -6.15 5.14
C PRO A 15 -0.72 -5.56 3.98
N ALA A 16 -0.06 -4.82 3.09
CA ALA A 16 -0.73 -4.14 1.98
C ALA A 16 -0.09 -4.46 0.62
N ASP A 17 -0.90 -4.83 -0.37
CA ASP A 17 -0.47 -4.93 -1.76
C ASP A 17 -0.81 -3.60 -2.47
N PHE A 18 0.20 -2.85 -2.90
CA PHE A 18 0.08 -1.65 -3.72
C PHE A 18 0.22 -2.02 -5.19
N LEU A 19 -0.78 -1.68 -6.01
CA LEU A 19 -0.79 -1.95 -7.45
C LEU A 19 -0.87 -0.65 -8.24
N ALA A 20 -0.03 -0.49 -9.27
CA ALA A 20 -0.13 0.66 -10.18
C ALA A 20 0.38 0.34 -11.60
N PRO A 21 -0.28 0.86 -12.65
CA PRO A 21 0.32 0.91 -13.97
C PRO A 21 1.39 1.99 -14.03
N ALA A 22 2.45 1.77 -14.82
CA ALA A 22 3.50 2.76 -15.10
C ALA A 22 3.05 3.84 -16.10
N THR A 23 2.00 3.55 -16.87
CA THR A 23 1.40 4.47 -17.83
C THR A 23 -0.11 4.57 -17.64
N SER A 24 -0.66 5.76 -17.86
CA SER A 24 -2.09 6.02 -17.76
C SER A 24 -2.78 5.84 -19.11
N HIS A 25 -3.99 5.28 -19.10
CA HIS A 25 -4.90 5.36 -20.27
C HIS A 25 -5.34 6.80 -20.57
N ASN A 26 -5.24 7.69 -19.60
CA ASN A 26 -5.65 9.09 -19.69
C ASN A 26 -4.46 10.00 -19.35
N PRO A 27 -3.59 10.34 -20.31
CA PRO A 27 -2.41 11.19 -20.11
C PRO A 27 -2.78 12.68 -20.00
N ILE A 28 -3.75 13.01 -19.12
CA ILE A 28 -4.27 14.37 -18.92
C ILE A 28 -3.15 15.28 -18.43
N ALA A 29 -3.08 16.48 -19.01
CA ALA A 29 -2.08 17.50 -18.69
C ALA A 29 -0.65 16.94 -18.75
N ASP A 30 -0.31 16.29 -19.88
CA ASP A 30 1.00 15.65 -20.10
C ASP A 30 1.35 14.66 -18.98
N SER A 31 0.39 13.79 -18.65
CA SER A 31 0.49 12.80 -17.57
C SER A 31 0.79 13.37 -16.17
N LYS A 32 0.62 14.67 -15.92
CA LYS A 32 0.83 15.28 -14.59
C LYS A 32 0.04 14.57 -13.50
N HIS A 33 -1.23 14.25 -13.76
CA HIS A 33 -2.07 13.52 -12.81
C HIS A 33 -1.51 12.14 -12.48
N HIS A 34 -1.00 11.42 -13.49
CA HIS A 34 -0.41 10.10 -13.29
C HIS A 34 0.92 10.17 -12.53
N ARG A 35 1.73 11.21 -12.78
CA ARG A 35 2.97 11.45 -12.02
C ARG A 35 2.70 11.71 -10.53
N ILE A 36 1.65 12.49 -10.21
CA ILE A 36 1.22 12.73 -8.82
C ILE A 36 0.68 11.44 -8.18
N LEU A 37 -0.06 10.62 -8.94
CA LEU A 37 -0.51 9.31 -8.46
C LEU A 37 0.70 8.42 -8.12
N LEU A 38 1.67 8.31 -9.04
CA LEU A 38 2.85 7.48 -8.84
C LEU A 38 3.76 7.98 -7.72
N SER A 39 3.89 9.30 -7.52
CA SER A 39 4.65 9.82 -6.38
C SER A 39 4.05 9.36 -5.05
N ASN A 40 2.72 9.30 -4.93
CA ASN A 40 2.06 8.75 -3.76
C ASN A 40 2.21 7.22 -3.67
N PHE A 41 2.11 6.52 -4.80
CA PHE A 41 2.32 5.07 -4.85
C PHE A 41 3.72 4.65 -4.35
N PHE A 42 4.76 5.43 -4.62
CA PHE A 42 6.11 5.17 -4.10
C PHE A 42 6.28 5.63 -2.64
N ALA A 43 5.79 6.83 -2.32
CA ALA A 43 5.96 7.40 -0.98
C ALA A 43 5.22 6.60 0.12
N GLN A 44 4.09 5.96 -0.19
CA GLN A 44 3.30 5.24 0.81
C GLN A 44 3.98 3.96 1.33
N PRO A 45 4.42 3.02 0.47
CA PRO A 45 5.25 1.88 0.88
C PRO A 45 6.54 2.29 1.58
N GLU A 46 7.21 3.34 1.11
CA GLU A 46 8.42 3.89 1.74
C GLU A 46 8.13 4.34 3.17
N ALA A 47 7.08 5.14 3.37
CA ALA A 47 6.66 5.60 4.69
C ALA A 47 6.22 4.43 5.60
N LEU A 48 5.58 3.40 5.06
CA LEU A 48 5.23 2.19 5.81
C LEU A 48 6.47 1.40 6.25
N ALA A 49 7.48 1.31 5.40
CA ALA A 49 8.71 0.57 5.69
C ALA A 49 9.59 1.30 6.70
N PHE A 50 9.86 2.58 6.49
CA PHE A 50 10.87 3.31 7.24
C PHE A 50 10.30 4.18 8.37
N GLY A 51 9.02 4.54 8.31
CA GLY A 51 8.42 5.42 9.29
C GLY A 51 9.08 6.80 9.31
N LYS A 52 9.06 7.42 10.50
CA LYS A 52 9.65 8.73 10.77
C LYS A 52 9.92 8.87 12.26
N THR A 53 11.18 9.08 12.61
CA THR A 53 11.66 9.20 14.00
C THR A 53 11.27 10.52 14.63
N GLU A 54 11.32 10.57 15.97
CA GLU A 54 11.02 11.80 16.71
C GLU A 54 12.01 12.91 16.39
N GLU A 55 13.30 12.59 16.24
CA GLU A 55 14.35 13.53 15.88
C GLU A 55 14.10 14.17 14.49
N GLU A 56 13.70 13.36 13.51
CA GLU A 56 13.36 13.84 12.17
C GLU A 56 12.14 14.77 12.21
N VAL A 57 11.11 14.40 12.97
CA VAL A 57 9.91 15.23 13.16
C VAL A 57 10.25 16.56 13.83
N ARG A 58 11.06 16.55 14.89
CA ARG A 58 11.50 17.78 15.58
C ARG A 58 12.32 18.68 14.65
N LYS A 59 13.19 18.09 13.83
CA LYS A 59 13.99 18.83 12.84
C LYS A 59 13.11 19.51 11.79
N GLU A 60 12.03 18.86 11.35
CA GLU A 60 11.08 19.44 10.39
C GLU A 60 10.16 20.51 10.98
N LEU A 61 9.67 20.29 12.20
CA LEU A 61 8.72 21.22 12.84
C LEU A 61 9.39 22.45 13.45
N GLY A 62 10.70 22.37 13.73
CA GLY A 62 11.46 23.44 14.37
C GLY A 62 11.25 23.53 15.89
N SER A 63 12.01 24.41 16.54
CA SER A 63 12.11 24.52 18.01
C SER A 63 10.83 25.00 18.72
N GLY A 64 9.85 25.53 17.98
CA GLY A 64 8.57 26.00 18.53
C GLY A 64 7.46 24.95 18.58
N ALA A 65 7.73 23.72 18.17
CA ALA A 65 6.71 22.66 18.10
C ALA A 65 6.33 22.16 19.50
N SER A 66 5.02 21.99 19.74
CA SER A 66 4.55 21.36 20.96
C SER A 66 4.85 19.86 20.95
N GLU A 67 5.09 19.31 22.14
CA GLU A 67 5.36 17.87 22.31
C GLU A 67 4.24 16.98 21.75
N ALA A 68 2.99 17.42 21.88
CA ALA A 68 1.83 16.72 21.33
C ALA A 68 1.83 16.70 19.79
N LEU A 69 2.31 17.76 19.15
CA LEU A 69 2.43 17.83 17.70
C LEU A 69 3.57 16.93 17.19
N VAL A 70 4.69 16.89 17.92
CA VAL A 70 5.80 15.98 17.60
C VAL A 70 5.32 14.53 17.64
N LYS A 71 4.71 14.10 18.75
CA LYS A 71 4.24 12.71 18.90
C LYS A 71 3.18 12.29 17.88
N SER A 72 2.30 13.20 17.46
CA SER A 72 1.28 12.88 16.45
C SER A 72 1.85 12.71 15.03
N LYS A 73 3.10 13.11 14.79
CA LYS A 73 3.78 12.99 13.48
C LYS A 73 4.88 11.94 13.44
N VAL A 74 5.13 11.23 14.54
CA VAL A 74 6.02 10.06 14.57
C VAL A 74 5.34 8.88 13.89
N PHE A 75 6.10 8.13 13.10
CA PHE A 75 5.65 6.91 12.46
C PHE A 75 6.63 5.78 12.77
N GLU A 76 6.15 4.68 13.33
CA GLU A 76 7.02 3.57 13.76
C GLU A 76 7.67 2.82 12.59
N GLY A 77 7.08 2.89 11.39
CA GLY A 77 7.54 2.12 10.23
C GLY A 77 7.37 0.61 10.45
N ASN A 78 8.21 -0.19 9.77
CA ASN A 78 8.21 -1.66 9.83
C ASN A 78 6.84 -2.30 9.53
N ARG A 79 6.07 -1.69 8.62
CA ARG A 79 4.77 -2.18 8.17
C ARG A 79 4.93 -2.79 6.76
N PRO A 80 4.72 -4.11 6.61
CA PRO A 80 5.05 -4.80 5.37
C PRO A 80 4.11 -4.40 4.23
N SER A 81 4.68 -4.23 3.04
CA SER A 81 3.92 -4.00 1.83
C SER A 81 4.58 -4.66 0.63
N ASN A 82 3.77 -5.03 -0.38
CA ASN A 82 4.24 -5.42 -1.71
C ASN A 82 3.92 -4.30 -2.69
N SER A 83 4.84 -4.01 -3.62
CA SER A 83 4.60 -3.09 -4.73
C SER A 83 4.62 -3.85 -6.04
N ILE A 84 3.45 -3.97 -6.68
CA ILE A 84 3.27 -4.67 -7.96
C ILE A 84 3.01 -3.61 -9.03
N MET A 85 4.02 -3.37 -9.86
CA MET A 85 3.95 -2.41 -10.96
C MET A 85 3.89 -3.13 -12.30
N PHE A 86 3.08 -2.60 -13.22
CA PHE A 86 2.89 -3.18 -14.55
C PHE A 86 2.87 -2.07 -15.62
N PRO A 87 3.19 -2.32 -16.90
CA PRO A 87 3.34 -1.25 -17.88
C PRO A 87 2.07 -0.41 -18.11
N LEU A 88 0.96 -1.09 -18.45
CA LEU A 88 -0.35 -0.50 -18.70
C LEU A 88 -1.43 -1.52 -18.32
N LEU A 89 -2.58 -1.06 -17.82
CA LEU A 89 -3.70 -1.93 -17.49
C LEU A 89 -4.50 -2.32 -18.74
N THR A 90 -3.94 -3.21 -19.56
CA THR A 90 -4.63 -3.79 -20.72
C THR A 90 -5.54 -4.96 -20.29
N PRO A 91 -6.47 -5.43 -21.14
CA PRO A 91 -7.25 -6.64 -20.85
C PRO A 91 -6.38 -7.87 -20.52
N ARG A 92 -5.24 -8.01 -21.21
CA ARG A 92 -4.25 -9.06 -20.93
C ARG A 92 -3.63 -8.89 -19.54
N THR A 93 -3.21 -7.67 -19.20
CA THR A 93 -2.62 -7.36 -17.88
C THR A 93 -3.63 -7.62 -16.77
N LEU A 94 -4.89 -7.22 -16.96
CA LEU A 94 -5.96 -7.46 -16.00
C LEU A 94 -6.18 -8.96 -15.79
N GLY A 95 -6.29 -9.74 -16.86
CA GLY A 95 -6.40 -11.20 -16.76
C GLY A 95 -5.24 -11.85 -16.02
N ALA A 96 -4.00 -11.38 -16.27
CA ALA A 96 -2.83 -11.85 -15.55
C ALA A 96 -2.85 -11.48 -14.05
N LEU A 97 -3.31 -10.28 -13.68
CA LEU A 97 -3.45 -9.87 -12.29
C LEU A 97 -4.51 -10.71 -11.55
N ILE A 98 -5.62 -11.02 -12.20
CA ILE A 98 -6.65 -11.89 -11.63
C ILE A 98 -6.08 -13.30 -11.40
N ALA A 99 -5.47 -13.89 -12.43
CA ALA A 99 -4.85 -15.22 -12.33
C ALA A 99 -3.75 -15.28 -11.25
N LEU A 100 -2.98 -14.20 -11.06
CA LEU A 100 -2.01 -14.09 -9.98
C LEU A 100 -2.68 -14.25 -8.61
N TYR A 101 -3.79 -13.57 -8.37
CA TYR A 101 -4.52 -13.67 -7.09
C TYR A 101 -5.24 -15.02 -6.93
N GLU A 102 -5.76 -15.61 -8.01
CA GLU A 102 -6.33 -16.97 -7.99
C GLU A 102 -5.28 -17.99 -7.56
N HIS A 103 -4.09 -17.96 -8.16
CA HIS A 103 -2.99 -18.86 -7.80
C HIS A 103 -2.43 -18.57 -6.40
N LYS A 104 -2.40 -17.31 -5.95
CA LYS A 104 -2.05 -16.94 -4.57
C LYS A 104 -3.00 -17.60 -3.57
N ILE A 105 -4.31 -17.47 -3.79
CA ILE A 105 -5.36 -18.06 -2.93
C ILE A 105 -5.28 -19.59 -2.93
N PHE A 106 -5.16 -20.20 -4.11
CA PHE A 106 -5.02 -21.65 -4.24
C PHE A 106 -3.78 -22.16 -3.49
N THR A 107 -2.63 -21.52 -3.68
CA THR A 107 -1.38 -21.91 -3.02
C THR A 107 -1.49 -21.82 -1.50
N GLN A 108 -2.11 -20.75 -0.97
CA GLN A 108 -2.37 -20.61 0.46
C GLN A 108 -3.28 -21.72 0.98
N GLY A 109 -4.34 -22.07 0.26
CA GLY A 109 -5.23 -23.16 0.63
C GLY A 109 -4.53 -24.52 0.66
N VAL A 110 -3.69 -24.81 -0.32
CA VAL A 110 -2.86 -26.04 -0.36
C VAL A 110 -1.89 -26.07 0.82
N ILE A 111 -1.21 -24.97 1.13
CA ILE A 111 -0.30 -24.88 2.29
C ILE A 111 -1.05 -25.15 3.60
N TRP A 112 -2.28 -24.65 3.74
CA TRP A 112 -3.10 -24.85 4.93
C TRP A 112 -3.89 -26.17 4.94
N GLY A 113 -3.82 -26.97 3.87
CA GLY A 113 -4.55 -28.23 3.77
C GLY A 113 -6.08 -28.07 3.72
N ILE A 114 -6.59 -26.92 3.27
CA ILE A 114 -8.03 -26.61 3.19
C ILE A 114 -8.53 -26.63 1.74
N ASN A 115 -9.83 -26.88 1.55
CA ASN A 115 -10.45 -26.85 0.22
C ASN A 115 -10.78 -25.40 -0.20
N SER A 116 -9.95 -24.80 -1.05
CA SER A 116 -10.16 -23.46 -1.61
C SER A 116 -11.39 -23.32 -2.52
N PHE A 117 -12.07 -24.41 -2.88
CA PHE A 117 -13.18 -24.41 -3.85
C PHE A 117 -14.54 -24.75 -3.23
N GLY A 118 -14.58 -25.15 -1.95
CA GLY A 118 -15.82 -25.48 -1.25
C GLY A 118 -16.46 -24.26 -0.59
N MET A 119 -17.77 -24.09 -0.73
CA MET A 119 -18.57 -23.08 -0.01
C MET A 119 -19.67 -23.75 0.81
N LEU A 120 -19.28 -24.46 1.88
CA LEU A 120 -20.24 -25.22 2.71
C LEU A 120 -21.04 -24.35 3.69
N ASP A 121 -20.47 -23.24 4.16
CA ASP A 121 -21.08 -22.39 5.20
C ASP A 121 -22.07 -21.33 4.67
N VAL A 122 -22.44 -21.40 3.39
CA VAL A 122 -23.40 -20.47 2.74
C VAL A 122 -24.78 -21.14 2.56
N VAL A 123 -25.03 -22.25 3.26
CA VAL A 123 -26.25 -23.07 3.19
C VAL A 123 -26.93 -23.15 4.55
#